data_AF-A0A7S2NLV6-F1
#
_entry.id   AF-A0A7S2NLV6-F1
#
_cell.length_a   1.000
_cell.length_b   1.000
_cell.length_c   1.000
_cell.angle_alpha   90.00
_cell.angle_beta   90.00
_cell.angle_gamma   90.00
#
_symmetry.space_group_name_H-M   'P 1'
#
loop_
_entity.id
_entity.type
_entity.pdbx_description
1 polymer ?
#
loop_
_entity_poly.entity_id
_entity_poly.type
_entity_poly.pdbx_seq_one_letter_code
_entity_poly.pdbx_strand_id
1 'polypeptide(L)'
;GTKRRRGEPPTSAIQRLLKEDVGDLAPLIRLADVRSEIQQTFSSKFGCETVYHKMVQHASFIEVMFEATDCVWSTLLPQDHKQGTPCMTDTLGAITEQNVLMMRDKNGVPVYYTWLTSGEFENMRENNEEFLPALKAWLELLPWASLDCYQDHDVVVTQV
;
A
#
# COMPACT_ATOMS: atom_id res chain seq x y z
N GLY A 1 5.82 6.74 -0.24
CA GLY A 1 6.43 8.09 -0.23
C GLY A 1 6.60 8.65 -1.64
N THR A 2 6.98 9.93 -1.82
CA THR A 2 7.15 10.54 -3.17
C THR A 2 8.44 11.38 -3.28
N LYS A 3 9.00 11.47 -4.50
CA LYS A 3 10.12 12.39 -4.80
C LYS A 3 9.57 13.76 -5.19
N ARG A 4 10.27 14.80 -4.73
CA ARG A 4 10.01 16.19 -5.14
C ARG A 4 10.41 16.40 -6.59
N ARG A 5 9.58 17.11 -7.35
CA ARG A 5 9.96 17.69 -8.64
C ARG A 5 10.90 18.88 -8.41
N ARG A 6 11.67 19.25 -9.42
CA ARG A 6 12.59 20.38 -9.34
C ARG A 6 11.80 21.66 -9.01
N GLY A 7 12.17 22.34 -7.93
CA GLY A 7 11.50 23.55 -7.45
C GLY A 7 10.17 23.31 -6.71
N GLU A 8 9.71 22.07 -6.59
CA GLU A 8 8.47 21.74 -5.87
C GLU A 8 8.71 21.84 -4.35
N PRO A 9 7.89 22.59 -3.60
CA PRO A 9 8.01 22.61 -2.15
C PRO A 9 7.55 21.25 -1.56
N PRO A 10 8.10 20.83 -0.40
CA PRO A 10 7.76 19.54 0.20
C PRO A 10 6.26 19.31 0.40
N THR A 11 5.55 20.34 0.87
CA THR A 11 4.09 20.29 1.10
C THR A 11 3.32 20.01 -0.18
N SER A 12 3.67 20.63 -1.31
CA SER A 12 3.05 20.35 -2.60
C SER A 12 3.34 18.94 -3.10
N ALA A 13 4.54 18.40 -2.83
CA ALA A 13 4.84 17.02 -3.18
C ALA A 13 3.95 16.03 -2.42
N ILE A 14 3.73 16.25 -1.12
CA ILE A 14 2.80 15.43 -0.32
C ILE A 14 1.37 15.61 -0.81
N GLN A 15 0.90 16.84 -1.03
CA GLN A 15 -0.45 17.07 -1.58
C GLN A 15 -0.67 16.37 -2.92
N ARG A 16 0.37 16.31 -3.76
CA ARG A 16 0.33 15.58 -5.02
C ARG A 16 0.24 14.07 -4.79
N LEU A 17 1.05 13.50 -3.91
CA LEU A 17 0.94 12.09 -3.50
C LEU A 17 -0.47 11.77 -3.01
N LEU A 18 -1.02 12.64 -2.16
CA LEU A 18 -2.38 12.47 -1.64
C LEU A 18 -3.42 12.49 -2.75
N LYS A 19 -3.30 13.39 -3.72
CA LYS A 19 -4.26 13.52 -4.81
C LYS A 19 -4.13 12.40 -5.85
N GLU A 20 -2.90 11.99 -6.17
CA GLU A 20 -2.63 11.07 -7.29
C GLU A 20 -2.72 9.61 -6.89
N ASP A 21 -2.28 9.26 -5.68
CA ASP A 21 -2.06 7.85 -5.30
C ASP A 21 -2.93 7.42 -4.11
N VAL A 22 -3.41 8.35 -3.27
CA VAL A 22 -4.29 8.03 -2.12
C VAL A 22 -5.47 9.01 -2.02
N GLY A 23 -6.04 9.35 -3.19
CA GLY A 23 -7.07 10.38 -3.35
C GLY A 23 -8.27 10.16 -2.44
N ASP A 24 -8.70 8.90 -2.32
CA ASP A 24 -9.86 8.51 -1.53
C ASP A 24 -9.66 8.73 -0.02
N LEU A 25 -8.41 8.76 0.46
CA LEU A 25 -8.08 9.09 1.86
C LEU A 25 -7.84 10.57 2.10
N ALA A 26 -7.62 11.38 1.05
CA ALA A 26 -7.36 12.80 1.19
C ALA A 26 -8.38 13.56 2.07
N PRO A 27 -9.70 13.31 1.99
CA PRO A 27 -10.67 13.96 2.88
C PRO A 27 -10.66 13.41 4.32
N LEU A 28 -10.10 12.22 4.54
CA LEU A 28 -10.07 11.53 5.82
C LEU A 28 -8.83 11.82 6.66
N ILE A 29 -7.82 12.44 6.06
CA ILE A 29 -6.53 12.63 6.72
C ILE A 29 -6.35 14.08 7.14
N ARG A 30 -5.83 14.24 8.35
CA ARG A 30 -5.26 15.49 8.83
C ARG A 30 -3.76 15.40 8.72
N LEU A 31 -3.18 16.30 7.96
CA LEU A 31 -1.74 16.48 7.92
C LEU A 31 -1.27 17.28 9.13
N ALA A 32 -0.25 16.76 9.81
CA ALA A 32 0.42 17.40 10.92
C ALA A 32 1.74 18.04 10.45
N ASP A 33 2.58 18.40 11.43
CA ASP A 33 3.86 19.06 11.19
C ASP A 33 4.82 18.23 10.32
N VAL A 34 5.66 18.97 9.59
CA VAL A 34 6.71 18.42 8.74
C VAL A 34 8.03 18.42 9.51
N ARG A 35 8.67 17.25 9.60
CA ARG A 35 10.01 17.07 10.17
C ARG A 35 11.04 16.93 9.06
N SER A 36 12.20 17.54 9.29
CA SER A 36 13.36 17.42 8.42
C SER A 36 14.35 16.44 9.02
N GLU A 37 14.68 15.40 8.27
CA GLU A 37 15.66 14.38 8.64
C GLU A 37 16.80 14.39 7.63
N ILE A 38 18.03 14.33 8.13
CA ILE A 38 19.22 14.19 7.29
C ILE A 38 19.76 12.79 7.55
N GLN A 39 19.85 12.00 6.49
CA GLN A 39 20.40 10.64 6.54
C GLN A 39 21.66 10.58 5.68
N GLN A 40 22.79 10.27 6.31
CA GLN A 40 24.04 10.03 5.61
C GLN A 40 24.21 8.51 5.43
N THR A 41 24.34 8.07 4.18
CA THR A 41 24.55 6.66 3.85
C THR A 41 25.62 6.55 2.78
N PHE A 42 26.34 5.43 2.74
CA PHE A 42 27.17 5.13 1.58
C PHE A 42 26.30 4.65 0.41
N SER A 43 26.49 5.20 -0.78
CA SER A 43 25.82 4.73 -1.99
C SER A 43 26.71 3.75 -2.73
N SER A 44 26.34 2.47 -2.74
CA SER A 44 27.04 1.44 -3.54
C SER A 44 27.00 1.75 -5.04
N LYS A 45 25.92 2.39 -5.52
CA LYS A 45 25.75 2.78 -6.92
C LYS A 45 26.77 3.84 -7.38
N PHE A 46 27.10 4.80 -6.52
CA PHE A 46 27.99 5.91 -6.87
C PHE A 46 29.38 5.80 -6.22
N GLY A 47 29.58 4.81 -5.35
CA GLY A 47 30.86 4.57 -4.66
C GLY A 47 31.26 5.67 -3.69
N CYS A 48 30.31 6.46 -3.18
CA CYS A 48 30.59 7.60 -2.32
C CYS A 48 29.55 7.77 -1.20
N GLU A 49 29.93 8.51 -0.16
CA GLU A 49 28.99 8.98 0.84
C GLU A 49 27.96 9.91 0.21
N THR A 50 26.70 9.62 0.47
CA THR A 50 25.57 10.39 -0.03
C THR A 50 24.73 10.88 1.14
N VAL A 51 24.41 12.17 1.13
CA VAL A 51 23.53 12.78 2.11
C VAL A 51 22.13 12.90 1.50
N TYR A 52 21.16 12.24 2.12
CA TYR A 52 19.76 12.32 1.77
C TYR A 52 19.05 13.27 2.72
N HIS A 53 18.40 14.28 2.15
CA HIS A 53 17.48 15.13 2.89
C HIS A 53 16.07 14.58 2.76
N LYS A 54 15.53 14.03 3.85
CA LYS A 54 14.19 13.45 3.93
C LYS A 54 13.28 14.42 4.68
N MET A 55 12.08 14.63 4.13
CA MET A 55 11.03 15.38 4.82
C MET A 55 9.93 14.39 5.17
N VAL A 56 9.58 14.32 6.45
CA VAL A 56 8.56 13.43 6.98
C VAL A 56 7.38 14.27 7.42
N GLN A 57 6.24 14.11 6.76
CA GLN A 57 4.99 14.73 7.19
C GLN A 57 4.14 13.66 7.87
N HIS A 58 3.81 13.89 9.14
CA HIS A 58 2.91 12.99 9.86
C HIS A 58 1.47 13.25 9.42
N ALA A 59 0.66 12.18 9.36
CA ALA A 59 -0.76 12.24 9.06
C ALA A 59 -1.54 11.40 10.07
N SER A 60 -2.75 11.82 10.39
CA SER A 60 -3.69 11.07 11.24
C SER A 60 -5.05 11.01 10.58
N PHE A 61 -5.81 9.95 10.84
CA PHE A 61 -7.20 9.88 10.40
C PHE A 61 -8.08 10.85 11.21
N ILE A 62 -9.11 11.37 10.55
CA ILE A 62 -10.20 12.12 11.17
C ILE A 62 -11.25 11.08 11.56
N GLU A 63 -11.38 10.80 12.85
CA GLU A 63 -12.16 9.68 13.44
C GLU A 63 -13.63 9.56 12.98
N VAL A 64 -14.21 10.59 12.36
CA VAL A 64 -15.65 10.70 12.12
C VAL A 64 -16.10 10.26 10.72
N MET A 65 -15.18 9.96 9.79
CA MET A 65 -15.50 9.95 8.35
C MET A 65 -15.33 8.60 7.61
N PHE A 66 -15.04 7.50 8.30
CA PHE A 66 -14.83 6.19 7.63
C PHE A 66 -16.07 5.64 6.93
N GLU A 67 -17.27 6.02 7.37
CA GLU A 67 -18.54 5.57 6.76
C GLU A 67 -18.83 6.22 5.40
N ALA A 68 -18.08 7.26 5.01
CA ALA A 68 -18.38 8.10 3.85
C ALA A 68 -17.40 7.94 2.67
N THR A 69 -16.48 6.97 2.72
CA THR A 69 -15.53 6.76 1.63
C THR A 69 -15.98 5.70 0.64
N ASP A 70 -15.69 5.94 -0.64
CA ASP A 70 -15.73 4.95 -1.72
C ASP A 70 -14.63 3.88 -1.60
N CYS A 71 -13.88 3.89 -0.48
CA CYS A 71 -12.89 2.88 -0.13
C CYS A 71 -13.58 1.59 0.32
N VAL A 72 -13.14 0.45 -0.22
CA VAL A 72 -13.61 -0.85 0.26
C VAL A 72 -12.61 -1.40 1.26
N TRP A 73 -13.06 -1.54 2.49
CA TRP A 73 -12.33 -2.22 3.55
C TRP A 73 -12.75 -3.69 3.56
N SER A 74 -11.82 -4.58 3.23
CA SER A 74 -12.04 -6.01 3.42
C SER A 74 -11.28 -6.46 4.65
N THR A 75 -12.02 -6.67 5.73
CA THR A 75 -11.51 -7.33 6.92
C THR A 75 -11.80 -8.82 6.78
N LEU A 76 -10.75 -9.62 6.60
CA LEU A 76 -10.75 -11.07 6.78
C LEU A 76 -11.47 -11.90 5.69
N LEU A 77 -10.88 -13.05 5.37
CA LEU A 77 -11.68 -14.19 4.93
C LEU A 77 -12.33 -14.82 6.17
N PRO A 78 -13.65 -15.04 6.20
CA PRO A 78 -14.28 -15.84 7.24
C PRO A 78 -13.53 -17.15 7.42
N GLN A 79 -13.19 -17.51 8.67
CA GLN A 79 -12.52 -18.77 9.00
C GLN A 79 -13.29 -20.00 8.46
N ASP A 80 -14.58 -19.85 8.19
CA ASP A 80 -15.46 -20.88 7.66
C ASP A 80 -15.14 -21.27 6.20
N HIS A 81 -14.40 -20.45 5.45
CA HIS A 81 -13.89 -20.83 4.11
C HIS A 81 -12.67 -21.77 4.15
N LYS A 82 -12.20 -22.18 5.33
CA LYS A 82 -11.12 -23.17 5.47
C LYS A 82 -11.52 -24.59 5.03
N GLN A 83 -12.82 -24.89 4.86
CA GLN A 83 -13.25 -26.18 4.32
C GLN A 83 -13.33 -26.12 2.79
N GLY A 84 -12.22 -26.45 2.13
CA GLY A 84 -12.20 -26.74 0.68
C GLY A 84 -11.46 -25.72 -0.19
N THR A 85 -10.99 -24.60 0.37
CA THR A 85 -10.12 -23.67 -0.35
C THR A 85 -8.67 -24.16 -0.23
N PRO A 86 -8.00 -24.55 -1.33
CA PRO A 86 -6.75 -25.31 -1.27
C PRO A 86 -5.55 -24.44 -0.86
N CYS A 87 -4.62 -25.01 -0.07
CA CYS A 87 -3.14 -24.86 0.03
C CYS A 87 -2.47 -23.47 -0.15
N MET A 88 -2.95 -22.62 -1.04
CA MET A 88 -2.37 -21.32 -1.42
C MET A 88 -2.38 -20.29 -0.27
N THR A 89 -3.38 -20.33 0.62
CA THR A 89 -3.38 -19.44 1.80
C THR A 89 -2.33 -19.82 2.84
N ASP A 90 -1.87 -21.08 2.85
CA ASP A 90 -0.84 -21.53 3.80
C ASP A 90 0.51 -20.88 3.47
N THR A 91 0.80 -20.64 2.19
CA THR A 91 2.00 -19.90 1.72
C THR A 91 2.01 -18.45 2.19
N LEU A 92 0.83 -17.82 2.27
CA LEU A 92 0.67 -16.43 2.70
C LEU A 92 0.69 -16.29 4.23
N GLY A 93 0.33 -17.35 4.97
CA GLY A 93 0.34 -17.38 6.42
C GLY A 93 -0.46 -16.23 7.04
N ALA A 94 0.16 -15.51 7.97
CA ALA A 94 -0.45 -14.40 8.71
C ALA A 94 -0.86 -13.21 7.83
N ILE A 95 -0.35 -13.10 6.59
CA ILE A 95 -0.71 -12.01 5.67
C ILE A 95 -2.20 -12.06 5.32
N THR A 96 -2.78 -13.27 5.27
CA THR A 96 -4.22 -13.46 5.01
C THR A 96 -5.14 -12.93 6.10
N GLU A 97 -4.59 -12.66 7.29
CA GLU A 97 -5.31 -12.14 8.45
C GLU A 97 -5.25 -10.60 8.52
N GLN A 98 -4.52 -9.96 7.61
CA GLN A 98 -4.35 -8.50 7.59
C GLN A 98 -5.53 -7.79 6.93
N ASN A 99 -5.71 -6.52 7.31
CA ASN A 99 -6.71 -5.64 6.69
C ASN A 99 -6.21 -5.18 5.33
N VAL A 100 -7.00 -5.46 4.29
CA VAL A 100 -6.73 -4.97 2.93
C VAL A 100 -7.65 -3.80 2.63
N LEU A 101 -7.04 -2.70 2.20
CA LEU A 101 -7.71 -1.50 1.72
C LEU A 101 -7.56 -1.45 0.21
N MET A 102 -8.68 -1.33 -0.52
CA MET A 102 -8.67 -1.05 -1.96
C MET A 102 -9.12 0.39 -2.22
N MET A 103 -8.35 1.09 -3.05
CA MET A 103 -8.61 2.46 -3.51
C MET A 103 -8.37 2.56 -5.01
N ARG A 104 -8.89 3.61 -5.64
CA ARG A 104 -8.57 3.88 -7.05
C ARG A 104 -7.40 4.85 -7.17
N ASP A 105 -6.49 4.57 -8.09
CA ASP A 105 -5.45 5.53 -8.47
C ASP A 105 -6.05 6.69 -9.30
N LYS A 106 -5.22 7.67 -9.65
CA LYS A 106 -5.62 8.80 -10.53
C LYS A 106 -6.19 8.41 -11.90
N ASN A 107 -5.96 7.18 -12.37
CA ASN A 107 -6.48 6.65 -13.63
C ASN A 107 -7.76 5.82 -13.43
N GLY A 108 -8.23 5.68 -12.18
CA GLY A 108 -9.38 4.86 -11.82
C GLY A 108 -9.07 3.38 -11.63
N VAL A 109 -7.80 2.99 -11.68
CA VAL A 109 -7.35 1.59 -11.55
C VAL A 109 -7.35 1.20 -10.07
N PRO A 110 -7.92 0.05 -9.69
CA PRO A 110 -7.91 -0.42 -8.31
C PRO A 110 -6.49 -0.78 -7.85
N VAL A 111 -6.10 -0.26 -6.68
CA VAL A 111 -4.82 -0.51 -6.03
C VAL A 111 -5.07 -1.00 -4.61
N TYR A 112 -4.36 -2.06 -4.22
CA TYR A 112 -4.45 -2.68 -2.90
C TYR A 112 -3.35 -2.21 -1.98
N TYR A 113 -3.75 -1.92 -0.74
CA TYR A 113 -2.87 -1.50 0.34
C TYR A 113 -3.09 -2.46 1.51
N THR A 114 -1.98 -2.95 2.07
CA THR A 114 -1.95 -3.71 3.31
C THR A 114 -0.71 -3.30 4.12
N TRP A 115 -0.68 -3.64 5.39
CA TRP A 115 0.42 -3.32 6.30
C TRP A 115 1.23 -4.56 6.62
N LEU A 116 2.41 -4.65 6.01
CA LEU A 116 3.34 -5.75 6.21
C LEU A 116 4.42 -5.37 7.23
N THR A 117 4.82 -6.34 8.04
CA THR A 117 6.09 -6.27 8.77
C THR A 117 7.26 -6.33 7.79
N SER A 118 8.44 -5.85 8.20
CA SER A 118 9.63 -5.90 7.34
C SER A 118 9.99 -7.33 6.90
N GLY A 119 9.79 -8.32 7.77
CA GLY A 119 10.06 -9.72 7.45
C GLY A 119 9.09 -10.28 6.42
N GLU A 120 7.80 -9.98 6.56
CA GLU A 120 6.78 -10.37 5.57
C GLU A 120 7.07 -9.74 4.21
N PHE A 121 7.40 -8.45 4.19
CA PHE A 121 7.72 -7.74 2.94
C PHE A 121 8.94 -8.32 2.22
N GLU A 122 10.05 -8.58 2.93
CA GLU A 122 11.23 -9.18 2.29
C GLU A 122 10.96 -10.63 1.84
N ASN A 123 10.21 -11.42 2.63
CA ASN A 123 9.81 -12.76 2.22
C ASN A 123 9.00 -12.75 0.92
N MET A 124 8.05 -11.81 0.78
CA MET A 124 7.29 -11.61 -0.45
C MET A 124 8.18 -11.28 -1.64
N ARG A 125 9.18 -10.43 -1.42
CA ARG A 125 10.08 -9.95 -2.46
C ARG A 125 11.03 -11.04 -2.96
N GLU A 126 11.51 -11.89 -2.07
CA GLU A 126 12.45 -12.97 -2.38
C GLU A 126 11.76 -14.16 -3.07
N ASN A 127 10.54 -14.51 -2.66
CA ASN A 127 9.81 -15.71 -3.13
C ASN A 127 8.70 -15.39 -4.16
N ASN A 128 8.96 -14.43 -5.05
CA ASN A 128 7.97 -13.85 -5.94
C ASN A 128 7.22 -14.88 -6.82
N GLU A 129 7.88 -15.96 -7.26
CA GLU A 129 7.30 -16.96 -8.17
C GLU A 129 6.21 -17.83 -7.50
N GLU A 130 6.38 -18.18 -6.23
CA GLU A 130 5.39 -18.94 -5.46
C GLU A 130 4.38 -18.03 -4.77
N PHE A 131 4.83 -16.84 -4.36
CA PHE A 131 4.02 -15.90 -3.60
C PHE A 131 2.99 -15.16 -4.47
N LEU A 132 3.33 -14.75 -5.69
CA LEU A 132 2.41 -13.99 -6.54
C LEU A 132 1.12 -14.75 -6.90
N PRO A 133 1.17 -16.03 -7.31
CA PRO A 133 -0.03 -16.80 -7.57
C PRO A 133 -0.93 -16.91 -6.34
N ALA A 134 -0.33 -17.17 -5.16
CA ALA A 134 -1.06 -17.26 -3.90
C ALA A 134 -1.71 -15.92 -3.51
N LEU A 135 -0.98 -14.81 -3.62
CA LEU A 135 -1.48 -13.47 -3.35
C LEU A 135 -2.64 -13.11 -4.27
N LYS A 136 -2.51 -13.39 -5.58
CA LYS A 136 -3.60 -13.16 -6.55
C LYS A 136 -4.85 -13.95 -6.18
N ALA A 137 -4.70 -15.24 -5.92
CA ALA A 137 -5.81 -16.10 -5.53
C ALA A 137 -6.48 -15.60 -4.23
N TRP A 138 -5.70 -15.15 -3.25
CA TRP A 138 -6.25 -14.56 -2.02
C TRP A 138 -7.01 -13.26 -2.28
N LEU A 139 -6.47 -12.35 -3.11
CA LEU A 139 -7.14 -11.09 -3.46
C LEU A 139 -8.46 -11.35 -4.20
N GLU A 140 -8.55 -12.37 -5.05
CA GLU A 140 -9.78 -12.78 -5.75
C GLU A 140 -10.88 -13.29 -4.80
N LEU A 141 -10.50 -13.85 -3.65
CA LEU A 141 -11.46 -14.32 -2.64
C LEU A 141 -12.05 -13.17 -1.81
N LEU A 142 -11.47 -11.98 -1.88
CA LEU A 142 -11.99 -10.87 -1.11
C LEU A 142 -13.35 -10.43 -1.70
N PRO A 143 -14.35 -10.12 -0.86
CA PRO A 143 -15.77 -9.95 -1.22
C PRO A 143 -16.10 -8.80 -2.19
N TRP A 144 -15.09 -8.11 -2.72
CA TRP A 144 -15.20 -6.99 -3.63
C TRP A 144 -14.92 -7.35 -5.11
N ALA A 145 -14.55 -8.60 -5.41
CA ALA A 145 -14.26 -9.09 -6.77
C ALA A 145 -15.48 -9.17 -7.72
N SER A 146 -16.69 -8.82 -7.27
CA SER A 146 -17.94 -8.89 -8.07
C SER A 146 -18.39 -7.57 -8.70
N LEU A 147 -17.66 -6.47 -8.51
CA LEU A 147 -17.85 -5.25 -9.32
C LEU A 147 -17.02 -5.40 -10.59
N ASP A 148 -17.67 -5.40 -11.77
CA ASP A 148 -17.21 -5.65 -13.16
C ASP A 148 -15.87 -5.03 -13.65
N CYS A 149 -14.78 -5.08 -12.86
CA CYS A 149 -13.53 -4.36 -13.10
C CYS A 149 -12.36 -5.24 -13.57
N TYR A 150 -12.51 -6.57 -13.62
CA TYR A 150 -11.39 -7.47 -13.88
C TYR A 150 -11.16 -7.72 -15.37
N GLN A 151 -10.34 -6.88 -16.00
CA GLN A 151 -9.57 -7.25 -17.18
C GLN A 151 -8.10 -6.86 -16.97
N ASP A 152 -7.25 -7.86 -16.71
CA ASP A 152 -5.78 -7.82 -16.71
C ASP A 152 -5.10 -6.58 -16.09
N HIS A 153 -4.82 -6.60 -14.78
CA HIS A 153 -4.00 -5.58 -14.13
C HIS A 153 -2.87 -6.18 -13.28
N ASP A 154 -1.71 -5.51 -13.34
CA ASP A 154 -0.50 -5.85 -12.59
C ASP A 154 -0.67 -5.48 -11.10
N VAL A 155 -0.47 -6.46 -10.22
CA VAL A 155 -0.45 -6.24 -8.76
C VAL A 155 0.91 -5.63 -8.39
N VAL A 156 0.92 -4.33 -8.06
CA VAL A 156 2.14 -3.64 -7.62
C VAL A 156 2.18 -3.59 -6.10
N VAL A 157 3.00 -4.43 -5.48
CA VAL A 157 3.27 -4.37 -4.03
C VAL A 157 4.34 -3.29 -3.79
N THR A 158 3.99 -2.24 -3.06
CA THR A 158 4.92 -1.14 -2.73
C THR A 158 5.03 -0.97 -1.21
N GLN A 159 6.25 -0.95 -0.69
CA GLN A 159 6.53 -0.60 0.71
C GLN A 159 6.24 0.89 0.94
N VAL A 160 5.49 1.24 1.99
CA VAL A 160 5.22 2.63 2.39
C VAL A 160 6.36 3.20 3.23
#